data_AF-A0AAF0CGR6-F1
#
_entry.id   AF-A0AAF0CGR6-F1
#
_cell.length_a   1.000
_cell.length_b   1.000
_cell.length_c   1.000
_cell.angle_alpha   90.00
_cell.angle_beta   90.00
_cell.angle_gamma   90.00
#
_symmetry.space_group_name_H-M   'P 1'
#
loop_
_entity.id
_entity.type
_entity.pdbx_description
1 polymer ?
#
loop_
_entity_poly.entity_id
_entity_poly.type
_entity_poly.pdbx_seq_one_letter_code
_entity_poly.pdbx_strand_id
1 'polypeptide(L)'
;MAQRQFVSPERKTLFGAAETPKPVKKPVTLQEQISDRLVEKYQNYERAAMRLDLRGEHDAAEVLKKAAARLRLIRNTGADAEEDLF
;
A
#
# COMPACT_ATOMS: atom_id res chain seq x y z
N MET A 1 -10.82 -40.15 -37.51
CA MET A 1 -11.69 -40.09 -36.31
C MET A 1 -11.67 -38.67 -35.79
N ALA A 2 -12.70 -37.86 -36.08
CA ALA A 2 -12.77 -36.44 -35.71
C ALA A 2 -13.83 -36.26 -34.62
N GLN A 3 -13.41 -35.84 -33.43
CA GLN A 3 -14.30 -35.49 -32.32
C GLN A 3 -14.94 -34.12 -32.61
N ARG A 4 -16.26 -34.10 -32.83
CA ARG A 4 -17.04 -32.87 -32.92
C ARG A 4 -17.22 -32.28 -31.52
N GLN A 5 -16.52 -31.18 -31.24
CA GLN A 5 -16.75 -30.35 -30.06
C GLN A 5 -18.11 -29.65 -30.19
N PHE A 6 -18.98 -29.84 -29.20
CA PHE A 6 -20.22 -29.09 -29.07
C PHE A 6 -19.92 -27.71 -28.48
N VAL A 7 -19.91 -26.67 -29.32
CA VAL A 7 -19.85 -25.28 -28.88
C VAL A 7 -21.27 -24.87 -28.50
N SER A 8 -21.51 -24.64 -27.20
CA SER A 8 -22.78 -24.12 -26.71
C SER A 8 -23.00 -22.70 -27.25
N PRO A 9 -24.14 -22.38 -27.87
CA PRO A 9 -24.41 -21.04 -28.37
C PRO A 9 -24.56 -20.08 -27.18
N GLU A 10 -23.82 -18.97 -27.22
CA GLU A 10 -23.90 -17.87 -26.27
C GLU A 10 -25.34 -17.36 -26.16
N ARG A 11 -26.05 -17.79 -25.11
CA ARG A 11 -27.33 -17.19 -24.76
C ARG A 11 -27.04 -15.78 -24.23
N LYS A 12 -27.18 -14.77 -25.09
CA LYS A 12 -27.34 -13.38 -24.67
C LYS A 12 -28.53 -13.30 -23.73
N THR A 13 -28.28 -13.18 -22.44
CA THR A 13 -29.32 -12.89 -21.46
C THR A 13 -29.90 -11.50 -21.75
N LEU A 14 -31.22 -11.35 -21.64
CA LEU A 14 -31.93 -10.07 -21.88
C LEU A 14 -31.54 -8.97 -20.88
N PHE A 15 -30.93 -9.37 -19.76
CA PHE A 15 -30.38 -8.46 -18.76
C PHE A 15 -28.86 -8.46 -18.93
N GLY A 16 -28.28 -7.25 -19.05
CA GLY A 16 -26.83 -7.05 -18.98
C GLY A 16 -26.30 -7.60 -17.65
N ALA A 17 -25.06 -8.08 -17.65
CA ALA A 17 -24.39 -8.55 -16.44
C ALA A 17 -24.64 -7.54 -15.32
N ALA A 18 -25.20 -8.01 -14.19
CA ALA A 18 -25.46 -7.16 -13.04
C ALA A 18 -24.16 -6.43 -12.70
N GLU A 19 -24.16 -5.09 -12.82
CA GLU A 19 -23.00 -4.28 -12.46
C GLU A 19 -22.67 -4.60 -11.01
N THR A 20 -21.53 -5.25 -10.78
CA THR A 20 -21.05 -5.50 -9.43
C THR A 20 -20.93 -4.13 -8.76
N PRO A 21 -21.62 -3.90 -7.62
CA PRO A 21 -21.60 -2.61 -6.97
C PRO A 21 -20.14 -2.25 -6.68
N LYS A 22 -19.69 -1.10 -7.22
CA LYS A 22 -18.35 -0.59 -6.97
C LYS A 22 -18.15 -0.53 -5.45
N PRO A 23 -17.02 -1.03 -4.90
CA PRO A 23 -16.81 -0.98 -3.47
C PRO A 23 -16.82 0.47 -3.02
N VAL A 24 -17.81 0.84 -2.21
CA VAL A 24 -17.91 2.15 -1.57
C VAL A 24 -16.70 2.26 -0.65
N LYS A 25 -15.74 3.12 -1.02
CA LYS A 25 -14.56 3.39 -0.19
C LYS A 25 -15.07 3.93 1.14
N LYS A 26 -14.76 3.22 2.24
CA LYS A 26 -15.04 3.69 3.60
C LYS A 26 -14.36 5.06 3.79
N PRO A 27 -14.94 5.96 4.60
CA PRO A 27 -14.27 7.20 4.96
C PRO A 27 -12.92 6.87 5.62
N VAL A 28 -11.84 7.39 5.04
CA VAL A 28 -10.47 7.16 5.53
C VAL A 28 -10.35 7.80 6.90
N THR A 29 -9.98 7.02 7.91
CA THR A 29 -9.83 7.53 9.27
C THR A 29 -8.64 8.48 9.37
N LEU A 30 -8.63 9.36 10.37
CA LEU A 30 -7.48 10.25 10.60
C LEU A 30 -6.20 9.44 10.85
N GLN A 31 -6.31 8.34 11.59
CA GLN A 31 -5.23 7.38 11.83
C GLN A 31 -4.64 6.82 10.53
N GLU A 32 -5.49 6.39 9.59
CA GLU A 32 -5.04 5.89 8.28
C GLU A 32 -4.28 6.98 7.51
N GLN A 33 -4.78 8.22 7.50
CA GLN A 33 -4.10 9.34 6.84
C GLN A 33 -2.74 9.67 7.48
N ILE A 34 -2.65 9.56 8.82
CA ILE A 34 -1.38 9.75 9.55
C ILE A 34 -0.42 8.61 9.21
N SER A 35 -0.89 7.37 9.21
CA SER A 35 -0.10 6.19 8.85
C SER A 35 0.45 6.30 7.42
N ASP A 36 -0.38 6.68 6.45
CA ASP A 36 0.02 6.88 5.06
C ASP A 36 1.10 7.97 4.95
N ARG A 37 0.92 9.11 5.62
CA ARG A 37 1.92 10.18 5.65
C ARG A 37 3.23 9.75 6.29
N LEU A 38 3.18 8.95 7.36
CA LEU A 38 4.38 8.40 7.98
C LEU A 38 5.12 7.47 7.01
N VAL A 39 4.37 6.64 6.27
CA VAL A 39 4.90 5.74 5.24
C VAL A 39 5.61 6.51 4.14
N GLU A 40 4.94 7.50 3.55
CA GLU A 40 5.54 8.35 2.52
C GLU A 40 6.82 9.03 3.03
N LYS A 41 6.79 9.52 4.28
CA LYS A 41 7.90 10.28 4.84
C LYS A 41 9.14 9.44 5.08
N TYR A 42 9.02 8.24 5.67
CA TYR A 42 10.21 7.40 5.87
C TYR A 42 10.75 6.88 4.52
N GLN A 43 9.89 6.55 3.56
CA GLN A 43 10.33 6.13 2.21
C GLN A 43 11.06 7.26 1.48
N ASN A 44 10.65 8.51 1.68
CA ASN A 44 11.36 9.67 1.13
C ASN A 44 12.75 9.81 1.77
N TYR A 45 12.88 9.58 3.08
CA TYR A 45 14.18 9.57 3.75
C TYR A 45 15.08 8.44 3.26
N GLU A 46 14.56 7.22 3.05
CA GLU A 46 15.34 6.11 2.48
C GLU A 46 15.83 6.44 1.05
N ARG A 47 14.96 6.98 0.20
CA ARG A 47 15.32 7.40 -1.17
C ARG A 47 16.36 8.52 -1.16
N ALA A 48 16.22 9.51 -0.28
CA ALA A 48 17.17 10.61 -0.15
C ALA A 48 18.52 10.11 0.40
N ALA A 49 18.50 9.25 1.43
CA ALA A 49 19.69 8.62 1.98
C ALA A 49 20.46 7.86 0.91
N MET A 50 19.78 7.06 0.09
CA MET A 50 20.41 6.32 -1.01
C MET A 50 21.10 7.27 -2.00
N ARG A 51 20.48 8.40 -2.35
CA ARG A 51 21.10 9.40 -3.24
C ARG A 51 22.33 10.06 -2.63
N LEU A 52 22.31 10.35 -1.33
CA LEU A 52 23.45 10.92 -0.61
C LEU A 52 24.59 9.92 -0.48
N ASP A 53 24.27 8.65 -0.23
CA ASP A 53 25.23 7.56 -0.14
C ASP A 53 25.99 7.37 -1.46
N LEU A 54 25.26 7.40 -2.59
CA LEU A 54 25.84 7.35 -3.94
C LEU A 54 26.72 8.56 -4.28
N ARG A 55 26.52 9.69 -3.61
CA ARG A 55 27.34 10.91 -3.76
C ARG A 55 28.56 10.92 -2.84
N GLY A 56 28.68 9.95 -1.92
CA GLY A 56 29.73 9.92 -0.90
C GLY A 56 29.43 10.75 0.35
N GLU A 57 28.22 11.30 0.49
CA GLU A 57 27.78 12.04 1.68
C GLU A 57 27.25 11.07 2.75
N HIS A 58 28.13 10.20 3.25
CA HIS A 58 27.76 9.08 4.11
C HIS A 58 27.18 9.51 5.47
N ASP A 59 27.73 10.55 6.09
CA ASP A 59 27.24 11.05 7.39
C ASP A 59 25.79 11.54 7.28
N ALA A 60 25.48 12.28 6.23
CA ALA A 60 24.13 12.76 5.97
C ALA A 60 23.18 11.60 5.62
N ALA A 61 23.66 10.61 4.85
CA ALA A 61 22.91 9.39 4.57
C ALA A 61 22.59 8.59 5.84
N GLU A 62 23.53 8.47 6.78
CA GLU A 62 23.31 7.80 8.06
C GLU A 62 22.23 8.48 8.90
N VAL A 63 22.25 9.81 8.99
CA VAL A 63 21.24 10.58 9.74
C VAL A 63 19.85 10.30 9.17
N LEU A 64 19.70 10.29 7.84
CA LEU A 64 18.42 9.98 7.19
C LEU A 64 17.99 8.52 7.38
N LYS A 65 18.91 7.56 7.33
CA LYS A 65 18.63 6.14 7.63
C LYS A 65 18.12 5.98 9.07
N LYS A 66 18.76 6.64 10.05
CA LYS A 66 18.32 6.66 11.47
C LYS A 66 16.95 7.31 11.64
N ALA A 67 16.70 8.43 10.94
CA ALA A 67 15.39 9.10 10.96
C ALA A 67 14.28 8.22 10.37
N ALA A 68 14.53 7.54 9.24
CA ALA A 68 13.60 6.61 8.63
C ALA A 68 13.27 5.43 9.56
N ALA A 69 14.29 4.82 10.17
CA ALA A 69 14.12 3.74 11.14
C ALA A 69 13.23 4.17 12.32
N ARG A 70 13.44 5.38 12.85
CA ARG A 70 12.63 5.91 13.95
C ARG A 70 11.16 6.12 13.55
N LEU A 71 10.90 6.63 12.35
CA LEU A 71 9.52 6.79 11.86
C LEU A 71 8.82 5.45 11.65
N ARG A 72 9.54 4.44 11.16
CA ARG A 72 9.03 3.08 11.01
C ARG A 72 8.64 2.46 12.36
N LEU A 73 9.46 2.69 13.39
CA LEU A 73 9.14 2.25 14.75
C LEU A 73 7.89 2.96 15.28
N ILE A 74 7.81 4.28 15.17
CA ILE A 74 6.64 5.06 15.64
C ILE A 74 5.35 4.56 15.02
N ARG A 75 5.37 4.27 13.70
CA ARG A 75 4.21 3.69 13.00
C ARG A 75 3.81 2.34 13.60
N ASN A 76 4.76 1.45 13.83
CA ASN A 76 4.49 0.12 14.36
C ASN A 76 3.99 0.19 15.81
N THR A 77 4.67 0.94 16.68
CA THR A 77 4.23 1.13 18.08
C THR A 77 2.89 1.84 18.20
N GLY A 78 2.58 2.77 17.27
CA GLY A 78 1.28 3.42 17.22
C GLY A 78 0.15 2.48 16.78
N ALA A 79 0.46 1.40 16.06
CA ALA A 79 -0.49 0.36 15.71
C ALA A 79 -0.70 -0.61 16.89
N ASP A 80 0.38 -1.02 17.56
CA ASP A 80 0.31 -1.94 18.71
C ASP A 80 -0.45 -1.34 19.90
N ALA A 81 -0.34 -0.03 20.13
CA ALA A 81 -1.04 0.65 21.22
C ALA A 81 -2.57 0.72 21.08
N GLU A 82 -3.12 0.53 19.87
CA GLU A 82 -4.58 0.46 19.67
C GLU A 82 -5.12 -0.97 19.81
N GLU A 83 -4.31 -2.02 19.69
CA GLU A 83 -4.75 -3.43 19.87
C GLU A 83 -4.92 -3.81 21.35
N ASP A 84 -4.20 -3.19 22.29
CA ASP A 84 -4.27 -3.48 23.74
C ASP A 84 -5.49 -2.86 24.46
N LEU A 85 -6.36 -2.12 23.75
CA LEU A 85 -7.50 -1.40 24.33
C LEU A 85 -8.87 -2.02 23.99
N PHE A 86 -8.92 -3.18 23.32
CA PHE A 86 -10.16 -3.87 22.93
C PHE A 86 -10.28 -5.29 23.50
#